data_AF-T1FWZ3-F1
#
_entry.id   AF-T1FWZ3-F1
#
_cell.length_a   1.000
_cell.length_b   1.000
_cell.length_c   1.000
_cell.angle_alpha   90.00
_cell.angle_beta   90.00
_cell.angle_gamma   90.00
#
_symmetry.space_group_name_H-M   'P 1'
#
loop_
_entity.id
_entity.type
_entity.pdbx_description
1 polymer ?
#
loop_
_entity_poly.entity_id
_entity_poly.type
_entity_poly.pdbx_seq_one_letter_code
_entity_poly.pdbx_strand_id
1 'polypeptide(L)'
;MQLYKCIRGVIQLYINVVPMFHGHSIQTLPFIAALHHNNCMYMAHKLMSFQIKTRNILRQPVDYVEELQRLAVDHFLSLLQQQKANILQNLKSDFGFDGMSEHYETTLKSWRKVSLELQHLQIAWNGVLPPSLLHKSIGSLFNTSLEEVVNGITKLEDISEFDAQKLTDLTSVIEKDGIDLISSIGLPSNDSLPIQFLEVKLQQHIEFWIKLKELKFVLNARLMEIRDRWAAGKGPLADAFTKEEMDSLIRALFQNTEMRSAVLAVINRKTDY
;
A
#
# COMPACT_ATOMS: atom_id res chain seq x y z
N MET A 1 -25.99 2.08 40.43
CA MET A 1 -25.41 3.44 40.33
C MET A 1 -23.88 3.45 40.44
N GLN A 2 -23.27 2.83 41.47
CA GLN A 2 -21.81 2.84 41.65
C GLN A 2 -21.02 2.19 40.50
N LEU A 3 -21.45 1.02 40.02
CA LEU A 3 -20.79 0.33 38.90
C LEU A 3 -20.75 1.17 37.61
N TYR A 4 -21.89 1.79 37.24
CA TYR A 4 -21.96 2.69 36.08
C TYR A 4 -20.99 3.87 36.21
N LYS A 5 -20.97 4.54 37.38
CA LYS A 5 -20.07 5.67 37.64
C LYS A 5 -18.59 5.24 37.56
N CYS A 6 -18.26 4.05 38.07
CA CYS A 6 -16.91 3.50 38.00
C CYS A 6 -16.48 3.24 36.54
N ILE A 7 -17.31 2.53 35.76
CA ILE A 7 -17.04 2.28 34.33
C ILE A 7 -16.86 3.61 33.59
N ARG A 8 -17.77 4.56 33.82
CA ARG A 8 -17.68 5.91 33.23
C ARG A 8 -16.35 6.59 33.57
N GLY A 9 -15.98 6.59 34.84
CA GLY A 9 -14.74 7.19 35.31
C GLY A 9 -13.49 6.56 34.68
N VAL A 10 -13.46 5.23 34.56
CA VAL A 10 -12.33 4.51 33.93
C VAL A 10 -12.22 4.86 32.44
N ILE A 11 -13.32 4.87 31.70
CA ILE A 11 -13.33 5.22 30.27
C ILE A 11 -12.90 6.68 30.07
N GLN A 12 -13.46 7.59 30.87
CA GLN A 12 -13.11 9.01 30.80
C GLN A 12 -11.65 9.24 31.16
N LEU A 13 -11.11 8.53 32.15
CA LEU A 13 -9.69 8.59 32.48
C LEU A 13 -8.85 8.12 31.30
N TYR A 14 -9.19 7.00 30.66
CA TYR A 14 -8.46 6.50 29.50
C TYR A 14 -8.44 7.51 28.34
N ILE A 15 -9.62 8.03 27.96
CA ILE A 15 -9.79 8.98 26.85
C ILE A 15 -8.97 10.26 27.09
N ASN A 16 -8.91 10.76 28.33
CA ASN A 16 -8.23 12.03 28.61
C ASN A 16 -6.74 11.85 28.91
N VAL A 17 -6.36 10.80 29.64
CA VAL A 17 -4.99 10.64 30.14
C VAL A 17 -4.09 9.99 29.10
N VAL A 18 -4.57 8.96 28.38
CA VAL A 18 -3.69 8.24 27.45
C VAL A 18 -3.18 9.13 26.31
N PRO A 19 -4.02 9.91 25.60
CA PRO A 19 -3.51 10.85 24.60
C PRO A 19 -2.64 11.95 25.19
N MET A 20 -2.93 12.41 26.41
CA MET A 20 -2.16 13.47 27.06
C MET A 20 -0.73 13.04 27.40
N PHE A 21 -0.55 11.84 27.96
CA PHE A 21 0.76 11.37 28.41
C PHE A 21 1.52 10.55 27.36
N HIS A 22 0.79 9.83 26.50
CA HIS A 22 1.37 8.95 25.49
C HIS A 22 1.17 9.44 24.06
N GLY A 23 0.62 10.65 23.84
CA GLY A 23 0.34 11.19 22.50
C GLY A 23 1.55 11.16 21.57
N HIS A 24 2.72 11.57 22.05
CA HIS A 24 3.94 11.50 21.26
C HIS A 24 4.31 10.05 20.88
N SER A 25 4.21 9.10 21.82
CA SER A 25 4.45 7.68 21.56
C SER A 25 3.43 7.08 20.60
N ILE A 26 2.15 7.47 20.70
CA ILE A 26 1.09 7.06 19.78
C ILE A 26 1.37 7.57 18.36
N GLN A 27 1.93 8.77 18.22
CA GLN A 27 2.27 9.33 16.91
C GLN A 27 3.54 8.72 16.31
N THR A 28 4.51 8.35 17.13
CA THR A 28 5.86 7.97 16.65
C THR A 28 6.15 6.48 16.67
N LEU A 29 5.48 5.70 17.53
CA LEU A 29 5.77 4.27 17.72
C LEU A 29 4.66 3.41 17.13
N PRO A 30 4.90 2.68 16.03
CA PRO A 30 3.86 1.94 15.31
C PRO A 30 3.10 0.92 16.17
N PHE A 31 3.82 0.20 17.04
CA PHE A 31 3.22 -0.78 17.96
C PHE A 31 2.26 -0.10 18.96
N ILE A 32 2.66 1.03 19.54
CA ILE A 32 1.85 1.76 20.54
C ILE A 32 0.59 2.32 19.91
N ALA A 33 0.69 2.85 18.69
CA ALA A 33 -0.47 3.33 17.95
C ALA A 33 -1.48 2.21 17.65
N ALA A 34 -1.01 1.06 17.18
CA ALA A 34 -1.85 -0.10 16.91
C ALA A 34 -2.51 -0.63 18.20
N LEU A 35 -1.76 -0.68 19.30
CA LEU A 35 -2.27 -1.09 20.60
C LEU A 35 -3.34 -0.10 21.11
N HIS A 36 -3.09 1.20 20.96
CA HIS A 36 -4.05 2.23 21.34
C HIS A 36 -5.34 2.16 20.52
N HIS A 37 -5.23 2.00 19.19
CA HIS A 37 -6.37 1.77 18.32
C HIS A 37 -7.17 0.54 18.75
N ASN A 38 -6.50 -0.60 18.96
CA ASN A 38 -7.18 -1.83 19.34
C ASN A 38 -7.83 -1.73 20.73
N ASN A 39 -7.18 -1.09 21.70
CA ASN A 39 -7.74 -0.85 23.03
C ASN A 39 -9.03 -0.02 22.97
N CYS A 40 -9.02 1.09 22.22
CA CYS A 40 -10.20 1.94 22.05
C CYS A 40 -11.36 1.16 21.40
N MET A 41 -11.08 0.43 20.33
CA MET A 41 -12.07 -0.41 19.63
C MET A 41 -12.63 -1.52 20.54
N TYR A 42 -11.77 -2.16 21.33
CA TYR A 42 -12.17 -3.20 22.28
C TYR A 42 -13.08 -2.63 23.37
N MET A 43 -12.71 -1.47 23.96
CA MET A 43 -13.54 -0.80 24.97
C MET A 43 -14.91 -0.42 24.39
N ALA A 44 -14.94 0.19 23.20
CA ALA A 44 -16.17 0.54 22.50
C ALA A 44 -17.07 -0.70 22.28
N HIS A 45 -16.50 -1.80 21.78
CA HIS A 45 -17.22 -3.06 21.58
C HIS A 45 -17.76 -3.64 22.89
N LYS A 46 -16.99 -3.58 23.99
CA LYS A 46 -17.46 -4.07 25.29
C LYS A 46 -18.59 -3.24 25.85
N LEU A 47 -18.55 -1.92 25.73
CA LEU A 47 -19.64 -1.03 26.16
C LEU A 47 -20.96 -1.40 25.47
N MET A 48 -20.92 -1.60 24.14
CA MET A 48 -22.09 -2.05 23.37
C MET A 48 -22.53 -3.47 23.76
N SER A 49 -21.59 -4.43 23.83
CA SER A 49 -21.89 -5.84 24.13
C SER A 49 -22.51 -6.04 25.50
N PHE A 50 -22.01 -5.33 26.53
CA PHE A 50 -22.55 -5.44 27.89
C PHE A 50 -23.95 -4.86 28.00
N GLN A 51 -24.26 -3.77 27.28
CA GLN A 51 -25.61 -3.23 27.23
C GLN A 51 -26.61 -4.27 26.71
N ILE A 52 -26.27 -4.96 25.62
CA ILE A 52 -27.09 -6.02 25.02
C ILE A 52 -27.26 -7.20 25.98
N LYS A 53 -26.16 -7.73 26.53
CA LYS A 53 -26.18 -8.90 27.43
C LYS A 53 -26.99 -8.68 28.70
N THR A 54 -27.01 -7.43 29.18
CA THR A 54 -27.75 -7.08 30.39
C THR A 54 -29.20 -6.71 30.10
N ARG A 55 -29.69 -6.84 28.86
CA ARG A 55 -31.05 -6.44 28.43
C ARG A 55 -31.40 -5.02 28.87
N ASN A 56 -30.43 -4.09 28.82
CA ASN A 56 -30.55 -2.71 29.32
C ASN A 56 -30.84 -2.57 30.82
N ILE A 57 -30.78 -3.65 31.62
CA ILE A 57 -30.96 -3.59 33.08
C ILE A 57 -29.80 -2.83 33.74
N LEU A 58 -28.58 -2.99 33.22
CA LEU A 58 -27.42 -2.20 33.63
C LEU A 58 -27.17 -1.10 32.61
N ARG A 59 -27.35 0.17 33.01
CA ARG A 59 -26.92 1.31 32.20
C ARG A 59 -25.41 1.23 31.95
N GLN A 60 -25.00 1.41 30.70
CA GLN A 60 -23.60 1.51 30.26
C GLN A 60 -23.38 2.89 29.64
N PRO A 61 -22.19 3.49 29.77
CA PRO A 61 -21.92 4.82 29.23
C PRO A 61 -21.58 4.71 27.74
N VAL A 62 -22.58 4.31 26.94
CA VAL A 62 -22.44 4.11 25.49
C VAL A 62 -22.28 5.41 24.72
N ASP A 63 -22.49 6.54 25.36
CA ASP A 63 -22.14 7.87 24.86
C ASP A 63 -20.64 8.00 24.50
N TYR A 64 -19.76 7.22 25.14
CA TYR A 64 -18.33 7.21 24.81
C TYR A 64 -17.93 6.27 23.67
N VAL A 65 -18.85 5.47 23.13
CA VAL A 65 -18.52 4.52 22.04
C VAL A 65 -17.99 5.27 20.82
N GLU A 66 -18.70 6.32 20.40
CA GLU A 66 -18.30 7.13 19.24
C GLU A 66 -17.00 7.88 19.51
N GLU A 67 -16.80 8.39 20.72
CA GLU A 67 -15.58 9.11 21.10
C GLU A 67 -14.36 8.18 21.08
N LEU A 68 -14.47 6.97 21.65
CA LEU A 68 -13.41 5.96 21.60
C LEU A 68 -13.09 5.55 20.16
N GLN A 69 -14.10 5.31 19.34
CA GLN A 69 -13.90 4.93 17.93
C GLN A 69 -13.21 6.04 17.15
N ARG A 70 -13.67 7.29 17.30
CA ARG A 70 -13.07 8.46 16.66
C ARG A 70 -11.61 8.61 17.07
N LEU A 71 -11.34 8.56 18.37
CA LEU A 71 -10.00 8.69 18.93
C LEU A 71 -9.05 7.57 18.46
N ALA A 72 -9.56 6.34 18.29
CA ALA A 72 -8.80 5.24 17.70
C ALA A 72 -8.41 5.53 16.25
N VAL A 73 -9.41 5.92 15.44
CA VAL A 73 -9.27 6.11 13.99
C VAL A 73 -8.40 7.32 13.68
N ASP A 74 -8.62 8.44 14.35
CA ASP A 74 -7.89 9.69 14.10
C ASP A 74 -6.39 9.52 14.36
N HIS A 75 -6.01 8.95 15.50
CA HIS A 75 -4.60 8.71 15.82
C HIS A 75 -3.95 7.71 14.85
N PHE A 76 -4.65 6.62 14.53
CA PHE A 76 -4.10 5.61 13.63
C PHE A 76 -3.98 6.11 12.19
N LEU A 77 -4.97 6.86 11.69
CA LEU A 77 -4.89 7.50 10.37
C LEU A 77 -3.77 8.54 10.33
N SER A 78 -3.58 9.34 11.38
CA SER A 78 -2.48 10.29 11.49
C SER A 78 -1.11 9.58 11.37
N LEU A 79 -0.94 8.46 12.09
CA LEU A 79 0.25 7.62 11.95
C LEU A 79 0.41 7.15 10.49
N LEU A 80 -0.64 6.60 9.85
CA LEU A 80 -0.54 6.13 8.47
C LEU A 80 -0.12 7.24 7.50
N GLN A 81 -0.63 8.47 7.67
CA GLN A 81 -0.21 9.61 6.85
C GLN A 81 1.27 9.97 7.06
N GLN A 82 1.75 9.92 8.30
CA GLN A 82 3.16 10.11 8.60
C GLN A 82 4.03 9.03 7.95
N GLN A 83 3.63 7.76 8.04
CA GLN A 83 4.37 6.65 7.40
C GLN A 83 4.39 6.79 5.87
N LYS A 84 3.30 7.24 5.24
CA LYS A 84 3.29 7.57 3.80
C LYS A 84 4.32 8.66 3.47
N ALA A 85 4.38 9.72 4.26
CA ALA A 85 5.34 10.79 4.05
C ALA A 85 6.79 10.29 4.18
N ASN A 86 7.08 9.46 5.19
CA ASN A 86 8.41 8.86 5.39
C ASN A 86 8.80 7.96 4.21
N ILE A 87 7.90 7.09 3.75
CA ILE A 87 8.11 6.23 2.59
C ILE A 87 8.46 7.06 1.36
N LEU A 88 7.69 8.12 1.08
CA LEU A 88 7.94 9.01 -0.06
C LEU A 88 9.28 9.75 0.09
N GLN A 89 9.65 10.17 1.30
CA GLN A 89 10.93 10.79 1.58
C GLN A 89 12.09 9.82 1.34
N ASN A 90 11.96 8.57 1.80
CA ASN A 90 12.95 7.51 1.65
C ASN A 90 13.14 7.11 0.18
N LEU A 91 12.09 7.21 -0.65
CA LEU A 91 12.22 7.09 -2.10
C LEU A 91 12.93 8.32 -2.67
N LYS A 92 12.38 9.54 -2.46
CA LYS A 92 12.81 10.77 -3.14
C LYS A 92 14.21 11.26 -2.80
N SER A 93 14.79 10.91 -1.65
CA SER A 93 16.12 11.39 -1.27
C SER A 93 17.21 10.95 -2.25
N ASP A 94 16.99 9.84 -2.96
CA ASP A 94 18.02 9.15 -3.74
C ASP A 94 17.44 8.42 -4.99
N PHE A 95 16.12 8.51 -5.28
CA PHE A 95 15.50 7.90 -6.46
C PHE A 95 15.68 8.78 -7.71
N GLY A 96 16.50 8.33 -8.64
CA GLY A 96 16.46 8.74 -10.04
C GLY A 96 16.24 7.50 -10.91
N PHE A 97 15.19 7.50 -11.74
CA PHE A 97 14.96 6.44 -12.73
C PHE A 97 15.68 6.71 -14.05
N ASP A 98 16.04 7.97 -14.29
CA ASP A 98 16.90 8.38 -15.39
C ASP A 98 18.33 7.87 -15.14
N GLY A 99 19.02 7.41 -16.17
CA GLY A 99 20.33 6.77 -16.04
C GLY A 99 20.34 5.60 -15.04
N MET A 100 19.28 4.78 -15.03
CA MET A 100 19.08 3.70 -14.04
C MET A 100 20.28 2.75 -13.95
N SER A 101 20.97 2.52 -15.05
CA SER A 101 22.20 1.74 -15.11
C SER A 101 23.32 2.24 -14.20
N GLU A 102 23.51 3.55 -14.10
CA GLU A 102 24.50 4.18 -13.23
C GLU A 102 24.00 4.31 -11.78
N HIS A 103 22.69 4.53 -11.62
CA HIS A 103 22.06 4.78 -10.32
C HIS A 103 21.43 3.53 -9.67
N TYR A 104 21.56 2.35 -10.28
CA TYR A 104 20.83 1.14 -9.88
C TYR A 104 21.02 0.80 -8.41
N GLU A 105 22.26 0.80 -7.93
CA GLU A 105 22.57 0.47 -6.54
C GLU A 105 22.02 1.49 -5.55
N THR A 106 21.97 2.77 -5.93
CA THR A 106 21.41 3.84 -5.11
C THR A 106 19.89 3.71 -5.03
N THR A 107 19.22 3.55 -6.16
CA THR A 107 17.77 3.32 -6.24
C THR A 107 17.36 2.05 -5.49
N LEU A 108 18.13 0.96 -5.65
CA LEU A 108 17.89 -0.30 -4.94
C LEU A 108 18.09 -0.16 -3.42
N LYS A 109 19.07 0.62 -2.96
CA LYS A 109 19.25 0.92 -1.53
C LYS A 109 18.04 1.67 -0.96
N SER A 110 17.51 2.65 -1.70
CA SER A 110 16.33 3.40 -1.28
C SER A 110 15.08 2.52 -1.23
N TRP A 111 14.90 1.65 -2.23
CA TRP A 111 13.85 0.63 -2.18
C TRP A 111 13.99 -0.28 -0.96
N ARG A 112 15.19 -0.79 -0.68
CA ARG A 112 15.45 -1.65 0.49
C ARG A 112 15.13 -0.96 1.82
N LYS A 113 15.37 0.35 1.95
CA LYS A 113 14.96 1.13 3.13
C LYS A 113 13.44 1.10 3.30
N VAL A 114 12.69 1.36 2.22
CA VAL A 114 11.21 1.32 2.22
C VAL A 114 10.67 -0.07 2.51
N SER A 115 11.24 -1.10 1.87
CA SER A 115 10.87 -2.50 2.08
C SER A 115 11.07 -2.90 3.55
N LEU A 116 12.21 -2.53 4.15
CA LEU A 116 12.50 -2.79 5.56
C LEU A 116 11.55 -2.04 6.51
N GLU A 117 11.22 -0.77 6.21
CA GLU A 117 10.25 0.02 6.98
C GLU A 117 8.86 -0.65 6.97
N LEU A 118 8.39 -1.08 5.81
CA LEU A 118 7.12 -1.80 5.67
C LEU A 118 7.11 -3.12 6.43
N GLN A 119 8.21 -3.88 6.38
CA GLN A 119 8.36 -5.12 7.14
C GLN A 119 8.30 -4.86 8.66
N HIS A 120 8.97 -3.83 9.15
CA HIS A 120 8.91 -3.45 10.57
C HIS A 120 7.49 -3.07 11.00
N LEU A 121 6.76 -2.32 10.17
CA LEU A 121 5.36 -1.97 10.43
C LEU A 121 4.48 -3.22 10.46
N GLN A 122 4.66 -4.11 9.49
CA GLN A 122 3.93 -5.38 9.42
C GLN A 122 4.14 -6.20 10.70
N ILE A 123 5.38 -6.36 11.15
CA ILE A 123 5.72 -7.12 12.36
C ILE A 123 5.13 -6.44 13.60
N ALA A 124 5.25 -5.12 13.72
CA ALA A 124 4.75 -4.36 14.86
C ALA A 124 3.22 -4.39 14.98
N TRP A 125 2.50 -4.55 13.87
CA TRP A 125 1.04 -4.57 13.85
C TRP A 125 0.44 -5.97 13.84
N ASN A 126 1.21 -6.98 13.41
CA ASN A 126 0.76 -8.37 13.39
C ASN A 126 0.46 -8.86 14.81
N GLY A 127 -0.68 -9.53 14.98
CA GLY A 127 -1.19 -9.95 16.29
C GLY A 127 -1.77 -8.82 17.15
N VAL A 128 -1.60 -7.54 16.78
CA VAL A 128 -2.21 -6.39 17.48
C VAL A 128 -3.45 -5.89 16.76
N LEU A 129 -3.39 -5.72 15.45
CA LEU A 129 -4.53 -5.26 14.65
C LEU A 129 -5.39 -6.43 14.16
N PRO A 130 -6.69 -6.21 13.93
CA PRO A 130 -7.51 -7.16 13.18
C PRO A 130 -6.89 -7.43 11.79
N PRO A 131 -6.86 -8.68 11.30
CA PRO A 131 -6.20 -9.02 10.05
C PRO A 131 -6.67 -8.16 8.87
N SER A 132 -7.96 -7.87 8.75
CA SER A 132 -8.50 -7.03 7.68
C SER A 132 -7.97 -5.59 7.68
N LEU A 133 -7.82 -5.00 8.88
CA LEU A 133 -7.23 -3.67 9.02
C LEU A 133 -5.73 -3.71 8.71
N LEU A 134 -5.02 -4.73 9.17
CA LEU A 134 -3.60 -4.90 8.89
C LEU A 134 -3.31 -5.01 7.38
N HIS A 135 -4.05 -5.86 6.65
CA HIS A 135 -3.91 -5.97 5.19
C HIS A 135 -4.18 -4.62 4.51
N LYS A 136 -5.24 -3.91 4.90
CA LYS A 136 -5.60 -2.61 4.32
C LYS A 136 -4.54 -1.55 4.60
N SER A 137 -4.00 -1.49 5.82
CA SER A 137 -2.98 -0.52 6.22
C SER A 137 -1.65 -0.76 5.50
N ILE A 138 -1.13 -1.99 5.53
CA ILE A 138 0.12 -2.34 4.86
C ILE A 138 -0.02 -2.22 3.34
N GLY A 139 -1.13 -2.71 2.77
CA GLY A 139 -1.43 -2.56 1.36
C GLY A 139 -1.48 -1.09 0.92
N SER A 140 -2.13 -0.21 1.71
CA SER A 140 -2.16 1.22 1.39
C SER A 140 -0.79 1.88 1.44
N LEU A 141 0.10 1.48 2.35
CA LEU A 141 1.46 2.04 2.43
C LEU A 141 2.32 1.56 1.27
N PHE A 142 2.27 0.27 0.97
CA PHE A 142 2.98 -0.30 -0.16
C PHE A 142 2.48 0.26 -1.50
N ASN A 143 1.16 0.49 -1.64
CA ASN A 143 0.59 1.16 -2.80
C ASN A 143 1.18 2.56 -3.02
N THR A 144 1.38 3.33 -1.95
CA THR A 144 2.06 4.64 -2.05
C THR A 144 3.47 4.51 -2.61
N SER A 145 4.22 3.46 -2.21
CA SER A 145 5.53 3.19 -2.79
C SER A 145 5.43 2.80 -4.27
N LEU A 146 4.50 1.91 -4.64
CA LEU A 146 4.33 1.45 -6.02
C LEU A 146 3.89 2.57 -6.94
N GLU A 147 3.00 3.44 -6.49
CA GLU A 147 2.55 4.60 -7.25
C GLU A 147 3.72 5.51 -7.61
N GLU A 148 4.59 5.85 -6.63
CA GLU A 148 5.78 6.67 -6.90
C GLU A 148 6.72 5.97 -7.88
N VAL A 149 6.93 4.65 -7.75
CA VAL A 149 7.80 3.90 -8.67
C VAL A 149 7.25 3.83 -10.08
N VAL A 150 6.01 3.38 -10.23
CA VAL A 150 5.37 3.25 -11.54
C VAL A 150 5.30 4.60 -12.23
N ASN A 151 4.83 5.63 -11.53
CA ASN A 151 4.70 6.97 -12.11
C ASN A 151 6.06 7.57 -12.48
N GLY A 152 7.11 7.29 -11.70
CA GLY A 152 8.45 7.77 -12.00
C GLY A 152 9.03 7.12 -13.27
N ILE A 153 8.83 5.81 -13.45
CA ILE A 153 9.27 5.09 -14.65
C ILE A 153 8.46 5.51 -15.88
N THR A 154 7.13 5.62 -15.77
CA THR A 154 6.26 5.98 -16.90
C THR A 154 6.48 7.40 -17.42
N LYS A 155 7.14 8.27 -16.64
CA LYS A 155 7.44 9.66 -17.00
C LYS A 155 8.81 9.84 -17.67
N LEU A 156 9.61 8.79 -17.79
CA LEU A 156 10.89 8.87 -18.49
C LEU A 156 10.67 9.15 -19.98
N GLU A 157 11.46 10.07 -20.52
CA GLU A 157 11.38 10.45 -21.95
C GLU A 157 12.15 9.49 -22.86
N ASP A 158 13.25 8.92 -22.35
CA ASP A 158 14.10 7.96 -23.05
C ASP A 158 14.56 6.87 -22.06
N ILE A 159 14.57 5.62 -22.52
CA ILE A 159 14.98 4.46 -21.73
C ILE A 159 15.84 3.59 -22.64
N SER A 160 17.14 3.54 -22.34
CA SER A 160 18.05 2.64 -23.07
C SER A 160 17.72 1.17 -22.79
N GLU A 161 18.15 0.26 -23.66
CA GLU A 161 17.96 -1.20 -23.46
C GLU A 161 18.58 -1.67 -22.13
N PHE A 162 19.72 -1.09 -21.72
CA PHE A 162 20.37 -1.42 -20.47
C PHE A 162 19.59 -0.89 -19.25
N ASP A 163 19.04 0.33 -19.34
CA ASP A 163 18.18 0.89 -18.30
C ASP A 163 16.87 0.11 -18.17
N ALA A 164 16.26 -0.28 -19.30
CA ALA A 164 15.05 -1.11 -19.31
C ALA A 164 15.25 -2.45 -18.58
N GLN A 165 16.40 -3.10 -18.79
CA GLN A 165 16.76 -4.31 -18.05
C GLN A 165 16.90 -4.03 -16.55
N LYS A 166 17.55 -2.94 -16.15
CA LYS A 166 17.70 -2.57 -14.74
C LYS A 166 16.38 -2.19 -14.06
N LEU A 167 15.47 -1.54 -14.78
CA LEU A 167 14.11 -1.28 -14.32
C LEU A 167 13.31 -2.57 -14.19
N THR A 168 13.51 -3.54 -15.09
CA THR A 168 12.91 -4.89 -15.00
C THR A 168 13.42 -5.65 -13.78
N ASP A 169 14.72 -5.57 -13.47
CA ASP A 169 15.32 -6.16 -12.27
C ASP A 169 14.71 -5.52 -11.01
N LEU A 170 14.63 -4.18 -10.95
CA LEU A 170 14.04 -3.45 -9.84
C LEU A 170 12.57 -3.84 -9.61
N THR A 171 11.74 -3.82 -10.66
CA THR A 171 10.32 -4.19 -10.57
C THR A 171 10.13 -5.64 -10.12
N SER A 172 11.06 -6.54 -10.47
CA SER A 172 11.07 -7.93 -9.99
C SER A 172 11.38 -8.04 -8.49
N VAL A 173 12.32 -7.23 -7.98
CA VAL A 173 12.59 -7.14 -6.54
C VAL A 173 11.36 -6.62 -5.80
N ILE A 174 10.74 -5.55 -6.31
CA ILE A 174 9.53 -4.95 -5.75
C ILE A 174 8.38 -5.98 -5.68
N GLU A 175 8.15 -6.72 -6.77
CA GLU A 175 7.13 -7.77 -6.83
C GLU A 175 7.37 -8.85 -5.76
N LYS A 176 8.61 -9.34 -5.64
CA LYS A 176 8.96 -10.33 -4.63
C LYS A 176 8.72 -9.79 -3.20
N ASP A 177 9.21 -8.59 -2.92
CA ASP A 177 9.07 -7.96 -1.61
C ASP A 177 7.59 -7.77 -1.22
N GLY A 178 6.73 -7.43 -2.19
CA GLY A 178 5.28 -7.33 -1.98
C GLY A 178 4.64 -8.66 -1.57
N ILE A 179 5.02 -9.76 -2.24
CA ILE A 179 4.54 -11.11 -1.90
C ILE A 179 5.01 -11.48 -0.48
N ASP A 180 6.30 -11.29 -0.19
CA ASP A 180 6.90 -11.62 1.10
C ASP A 180 6.24 -10.81 2.24
N LEU A 181 5.93 -9.53 2.01
CA LEU A 181 5.29 -8.63 2.98
C LEU A 181 3.89 -9.11 3.41
N ILE A 182 3.08 -9.65 2.48
CA ILE A 182 1.72 -10.13 2.78
C ILE A 182 1.69 -11.59 3.20
N SER A 183 2.70 -12.38 2.82
CA SER A 183 2.77 -13.83 3.06
C SER A 183 2.52 -14.25 4.51
N SER A 184 2.92 -13.42 5.49
CA SER A 184 2.88 -13.71 6.92
C SER A 184 1.70 -13.06 7.68
N ILE A 185 0.84 -12.29 7.00
CA ILE A 185 -0.26 -11.58 7.66
C ILE A 185 -1.39 -12.56 8.03
N GLY A 186 -1.65 -12.70 9.33
CA GLY A 186 -2.78 -13.47 9.86
C GLY A 186 -2.58 -14.99 9.83
N LEU A 187 -1.33 -15.45 9.69
CA LEU A 187 -0.95 -16.87 9.78
C LEU A 187 -0.11 -17.12 11.03
N PRO A 188 -0.17 -18.33 11.63
CA PRO A 188 0.81 -18.78 12.60
C PRO A 188 2.21 -18.82 11.96
N SER A 189 3.25 -18.59 12.76
CA SER A 189 4.63 -18.75 12.31
C SER A 189 4.84 -20.14 11.72
N ASN A 190 5.25 -20.21 10.44
CA ASN A 190 5.52 -21.39 9.59
C ASN A 190 4.45 -21.80 8.57
N ASP A 191 3.26 -21.21 8.58
CA ASP A 191 2.28 -21.42 7.50
C ASP A 191 2.48 -20.39 6.38
N SER A 192 2.40 -20.83 5.13
CA SER A 192 2.41 -19.95 3.96
C SER A 192 1.19 -20.22 3.09
N LEU A 193 0.57 -19.15 2.61
CA LEU A 193 -0.54 -19.26 1.67
C LEU A 193 0.00 -19.52 0.26
N PRO A 194 -0.75 -20.24 -0.60
CA PRO A 194 -0.40 -20.36 -2.01
C PRO A 194 -0.25 -18.97 -2.65
N ILE A 195 0.75 -18.82 -3.52
CA ILE A 195 1.07 -17.53 -4.19
C ILE A 195 -0.17 -16.94 -4.87
N GLN A 196 -0.99 -17.77 -5.52
CA GLN A 196 -2.21 -17.32 -6.20
C GLN A 196 -3.19 -16.60 -5.26
N PHE A 197 -3.28 -17.03 -4.00
CA PHE A 197 -4.14 -16.40 -3.01
C PHE A 197 -3.55 -15.08 -2.48
N LEU A 198 -2.21 -15.02 -2.34
CA LEU A 198 -1.50 -13.79 -2.01
C LEU A 198 -1.69 -12.74 -3.10
N GLU A 199 -1.62 -13.13 -4.37
CA GLU A 199 -1.86 -12.22 -5.50
C GLU A 199 -3.26 -11.60 -5.46
N VAL A 200 -4.29 -12.38 -5.14
CA VAL A 200 -5.65 -11.85 -5.01
C VAL A 200 -5.74 -10.83 -3.87
N LYS A 201 -5.10 -11.09 -2.73
CA LYS A 201 -5.04 -10.13 -1.61
C LYS A 201 -4.29 -8.85 -1.97
N LEU A 202 -3.18 -8.97 -2.71
CA LEU A 202 -2.42 -7.83 -3.19
C LEU A 202 -3.30 -6.95 -4.09
N GLN A 203 -3.99 -7.54 -5.07
CA GLN A 203 -4.90 -6.83 -5.97
C GLN A 203 -6.07 -6.15 -5.25
N GLN A 204 -6.56 -6.71 -4.13
CA GLN A 204 -7.65 -6.12 -3.35
C GLN A 204 -7.24 -4.88 -2.54
N HIS A 205 -5.96 -4.75 -2.19
CA HIS A 205 -5.48 -3.72 -1.27
C HIS A 205 -4.45 -2.77 -1.89
N ILE A 206 -3.93 -3.09 -3.07
CA ILE A 206 -2.88 -2.34 -3.77
C ILE A 206 -3.31 -2.15 -5.22
N GLU A 207 -3.81 -0.96 -5.51
CA GLU A 207 -4.30 -0.55 -6.82
C GLU A 207 -3.21 -0.63 -7.90
N PHE A 208 -1.99 -0.18 -7.59
CA PHE A 208 -0.88 -0.18 -8.53
C PHE A 208 -0.22 -1.55 -8.75
N TRP A 209 -0.70 -2.62 -8.09
CA TRP A 209 -0.10 -3.95 -8.20
C TRP A 209 -0.15 -4.50 -9.63
N ILE A 210 -1.32 -4.44 -10.27
CA ILE A 210 -1.46 -4.90 -11.67
C ILE A 210 -0.62 -4.02 -12.59
N LYS A 211 -0.66 -2.71 -12.39
CA LYS A 211 0.11 -1.76 -13.20
C LYS A 211 1.63 -1.99 -13.10
N LEU A 212 2.15 -2.35 -11.94
CA LEU A 212 3.55 -2.76 -11.76
C LEU A 212 3.88 -4.03 -12.57
N LYS A 213 3.03 -5.07 -12.51
CA LYS A 213 3.25 -6.32 -13.27
C LYS A 213 3.24 -6.08 -14.77
N GLU A 214 2.30 -5.26 -15.24
CA GLU A 214 2.20 -4.89 -16.65
C GLU A 214 3.36 -3.96 -17.08
N LEU A 215 3.83 -3.06 -16.21
CA LEU A 215 5.04 -2.26 -16.46
C LEU A 215 6.27 -3.15 -16.64
N LYS A 216 6.47 -4.11 -15.74
CA LYS A 216 7.56 -5.10 -15.83
C LYS A 216 7.50 -5.89 -17.14
N PHE A 217 6.30 -6.24 -17.61
CA PHE A 217 6.12 -6.85 -18.92
C PHE A 217 6.59 -5.89 -20.03
N VAL A 218 6.11 -4.64 -20.04
CA VAL A 218 6.43 -3.65 -21.09
C VAL A 218 7.94 -3.38 -21.18
N LEU A 219 8.63 -3.24 -20.05
CA LEU A 219 10.07 -2.98 -19.99
C LEU A 219 10.93 -4.10 -20.63
N ASN A 220 10.41 -5.33 -20.70
CA ASN A 220 11.12 -6.49 -21.23
C ASN A 220 10.48 -7.08 -22.50
N ALA A 221 9.44 -6.44 -23.02
CA ALA A 221 8.67 -6.92 -24.17
C ALA A 221 9.19 -6.29 -25.47
N ARG A 222 9.01 -7.02 -26.57
CA ARG A 222 9.16 -6.47 -27.91
C ARG A 222 7.94 -5.63 -28.27
N LEU A 223 8.12 -4.65 -29.15
CA LEU A 223 7.05 -3.75 -29.60
C LEU A 223 5.78 -4.47 -30.08
N MET A 224 5.94 -5.61 -30.76
CA MET A 224 4.80 -6.40 -31.26
C MET A 224 4.05 -7.13 -30.15
N GLU A 225 4.75 -7.58 -29.10
CA GLU A 225 4.13 -8.21 -27.94
C GLU A 225 3.32 -7.19 -27.13
N ILE A 226 3.82 -5.95 -27.04
CA ILE A 226 3.08 -4.81 -26.45
C ILE A 226 1.80 -4.54 -27.26
N ARG A 227 1.90 -4.46 -28.59
CA ARG A 227 0.73 -4.29 -29.47
C ARG A 227 -0.31 -5.38 -29.24
N ASP A 228 0.12 -6.63 -29.17
CA ASP A 228 -0.78 -7.77 -29.03
C ASP A 228 -1.44 -7.81 -27.64
N ARG A 229 -0.69 -7.51 -26.58
CA ARG A 229 -1.20 -7.42 -25.21
C ARG A 229 -2.07 -6.18 -24.95
N TRP A 230 -1.91 -5.11 -25.74
CA TRP A 230 -2.84 -3.98 -25.77
C TRP A 230 -4.20 -4.37 -26.37
N ALA A 231 -4.20 -5.32 -27.31
CA ALA A 231 -5.39 -5.90 -27.94
C ALA A 231 -6.43 -4.84 -28.39
N ALA A 232 -5.97 -3.80 -29.09
CA ALA A 232 -6.79 -2.68 -29.56
C ALA A 232 -7.62 -2.00 -28.44
N GLY A 233 -7.04 -1.85 -27.25
CA GLY A 233 -7.66 -1.17 -26.12
C GLY A 233 -8.58 -2.06 -25.28
N LYS A 234 -8.47 -3.39 -25.43
CA LYS A 234 -9.29 -4.38 -24.70
C LYS A 234 -8.45 -5.43 -23.96
N GLY A 235 -7.13 -5.28 -23.98
CA GLY A 235 -6.21 -6.23 -23.36
C GLY A 235 -5.69 -5.76 -22.00
N PRO A 236 -4.91 -6.60 -21.30
CA PRO A 236 -4.42 -6.30 -19.95
C PRO A 236 -3.66 -4.98 -19.82
N LEU A 237 -2.93 -4.58 -20.88
CA LEU A 237 -2.23 -3.28 -20.88
C LEU A 237 -3.19 -2.09 -20.92
N ALA A 238 -4.34 -2.22 -21.58
CA ALA A 238 -5.35 -1.16 -21.67
C ALA A 238 -6.15 -1.01 -20.37
N ASP A 239 -6.26 -2.09 -19.58
CA ASP A 239 -6.84 -2.04 -18.24
C ASP A 239 -5.89 -1.37 -17.23
N ALA A 240 -4.58 -1.49 -17.45
CA ALA A 240 -3.55 -0.98 -16.54
C ALA A 240 -3.04 0.44 -16.87
N PHE A 241 -3.03 0.83 -18.15
CA PHE A 241 -2.48 2.10 -18.62
C PHE A 241 -3.45 2.86 -19.51
N THR A 242 -3.39 4.19 -19.39
CA THR A 242 -4.02 5.08 -20.36
C THR A 242 -3.30 5.02 -21.71
N LYS A 243 -3.97 5.50 -22.77
CA LYS A 243 -3.37 5.58 -24.11
C LYS A 243 -2.13 6.46 -24.11
N GLU A 244 -2.20 7.57 -23.39
CA GLU A 244 -1.15 8.56 -23.26
C GLU A 244 0.07 7.97 -22.56
N GLU A 245 -0.12 7.27 -21.44
CA GLU A 245 0.97 6.58 -20.74
C GLU A 245 1.64 5.52 -21.63
N MET A 246 0.85 4.75 -22.39
CA MET A 246 1.38 3.72 -23.27
C MET A 246 2.12 4.30 -24.48
N ASP A 247 1.60 5.38 -25.08
CA ASP A 247 2.28 6.13 -26.16
C ASP A 247 3.63 6.67 -25.68
N SER A 248 3.66 7.30 -24.49
CA SER A 248 4.90 7.77 -23.86
C SER A 248 5.90 6.64 -23.60
N LEU A 249 5.48 5.53 -22.98
CA LEU A 249 6.35 4.39 -22.71
C LEU A 249 6.96 3.79 -23.98
N ILE A 250 6.18 3.64 -25.05
CA ILE A 250 6.67 3.10 -26.32
C ILE A 250 7.67 4.06 -26.97
N ARG A 251 7.45 5.37 -26.86
CA ARG A 251 8.40 6.36 -27.36
C ARG A 251 9.72 6.32 -26.58
N ALA A 252 9.65 6.12 -25.27
CA ALA A 252 10.81 6.04 -24.40
C ALA A 252 11.62 4.76 -24.64
N LEU A 253 10.97 3.62 -24.90
CA LEU A 253 11.65 2.31 -25.05
C LEU A 253 12.14 2.02 -26.48
N PHE A 254 11.52 2.57 -27.52
CA PHE A 254 11.77 2.18 -28.90
C PHE A 254 12.16 3.35 -29.78
N GLN A 255 13.21 3.14 -30.60
CA GLN A 255 13.65 4.09 -31.61
C GLN A 255 12.54 4.44 -32.63
N ASN A 256 12.65 5.63 -33.23
CA ASN A 256 11.71 6.08 -34.24
C ASN A 256 11.82 5.26 -35.53
N THR A 257 10.88 4.34 -35.72
CA THR A 257 10.78 3.47 -36.90
C THR A 257 9.36 3.50 -37.47
N GLU A 258 9.21 3.06 -38.72
CA GLU A 258 7.88 2.87 -39.33
C GLU A 258 7.03 1.89 -38.52
N MET A 259 7.65 0.82 -38.00
CA MET A 259 6.97 -0.17 -37.16
C MET A 259 6.45 0.46 -35.86
N ARG A 260 7.26 1.28 -35.18
CA ARG A 260 6.82 2.03 -33.99
C ARG A 260 5.64 2.93 -34.33
N SER A 261 5.72 3.67 -35.42
CA SER A 261 4.67 4.58 -35.87
C SER A 261 3.36 3.84 -36.16
N ALA A 262 3.43 2.66 -36.78
CA ALA A 262 2.28 1.81 -37.04
C ALA A 262 1.63 1.27 -35.75
N VAL A 263 2.42 0.88 -34.75
CA VAL A 263 1.91 0.41 -33.46
C VAL A 263 1.28 1.55 -32.65
N LEU A 264 1.93 2.71 -32.59
CA LEU A 264 1.36 3.89 -31.94
C LEU A 264 0.03 4.30 -32.58
N ALA A 265 -0.10 4.20 -33.91
CA ALA A 265 -1.36 4.45 -34.59
C ALA A 265 -2.47 3.46 -34.17
N VAL A 266 -2.14 2.21 -33.84
CA VAL A 266 -3.11 1.23 -33.31
C VAL A 266 -3.53 1.57 -31.88
N ILE A 267 -2.58 1.97 -31.03
CA ILE A 267 -2.85 2.32 -29.63
C ILE A 267 -3.73 3.56 -29.52
N ASN A 268 -3.46 4.56 -30.36
CA ASN A 268 -4.16 5.84 -30.37
C ASN A 268 -5.49 5.81 -31.14
N ARG A 269 -5.86 4.70 -31.79
CA ARG A 269 -7.18 4.59 -32.42
C ARG A 269 -8.27 4.77 -31.36
N LYS A 270 -9.30 5.55 -31.70
CA LYS A 270 -10.52 5.61 -30.90
C LYS A 270 -11.15 4.23 -30.90
N THR A 271 -11.41 3.71 -29.71
CA THR A 271 -12.25 2.55 -29.53
C THR A 271 -13.66 3.06 -29.79
N ASP A 272 -14.20 2.80 -30.98
CA ASP A 272 -15.59 3.10 -31.30
C ASP A 272 -16.45 2.25 -30.36
N TYR A 273 -17.16 2.93 -29.45
CA TYR A 273 -18.19 2.37 -28.58
C TYR A 273 -19.56 2.75 -29.13
#